data_AF-A0A1H1LRC1-F1
#
_entry.id   AF-A0A1H1LRC1-F1
#
_cell.length_a   1.000
_cell.length_b   1.000
_cell.length_c   1.000
_cell.angle_alpha   90.00
_cell.angle_beta   90.00
_cell.angle_gamma   90.00
#
_symmetry.space_group_name_H-M   'P 1'
#
loop_
_entity.id
_entity.type
_entity.pdbx_description
1 polymer ?
#
loop_
_entity_poly.entity_id
_entity_poly.type
_entity_poly.pdbx_seq_one_letter_code
_entity_poly.pdbx_strand_id
1 'polypeptide(L)'
;MYSKHCDNLREIEGAIKLVESDLRRYISTEQESKVYKYTKILSYLVTCWSEVRILKLTYEDNAFTQSEIGIIINSGTLAFKWKNALKIAVCKAYNINPTVDFVSQLPFTPKNRYLEIHHLIESDLLPSIELRNRIAHGQWKYAFTTDLKNANTQLTGQLRQENIVKLQLKRKLLTGLSFLIHDLIISEATFDRDFDKNYKLIEENKRNLHKRDYTSYKTKMVEKYQRGKLKKKENLQA
;
A
#
# COMPACT_ATOMS: atom_id res chain seq x y z
N MET A 1 -1.52 7.57 -22.15
CA MET A 1 -2.03 6.67 -21.09
C MET A 1 -1.64 7.16 -19.70
N TYR A 2 -0.37 7.56 -19.50
CA TYR A 2 0.15 8.14 -18.26
C TYR A 2 -0.78 9.15 -17.56
N SER A 3 -1.15 10.25 -18.25
CA SER A 3 -1.98 11.31 -17.67
C SER A 3 -3.30 10.77 -17.09
N LYS A 4 -3.95 9.81 -17.77
CA LYS A 4 -5.21 9.22 -17.28
C LYS A 4 -5.00 8.44 -15.98
N HIS A 5 -3.86 7.76 -15.82
CA HIS A 5 -3.52 7.11 -14.55
C HIS A 5 -3.13 8.10 -13.46
N CYS A 6 -2.52 9.24 -13.81
CA CYS A 6 -2.32 10.34 -12.86
C CYS A 6 -3.66 10.90 -12.36
N ASP A 7 -4.65 11.08 -13.24
CA ASP A 7 -5.99 11.55 -12.89
C ASP A 7 -6.69 10.55 -11.96
N ASN A 8 -6.71 9.27 -12.33
CA ASN A 8 -7.26 8.20 -11.49
C ASN A 8 -6.57 8.13 -10.12
N LEU A 9 -5.25 8.33 -10.07
CA LEU A 9 -4.51 8.31 -8.79
C LEU A 9 -4.96 9.46 -7.90
N ARG A 10 -5.14 10.66 -8.47
CA ARG A 10 -5.64 11.84 -7.74
C ARG A 10 -7.04 11.61 -7.17
N GLU A 11 -7.95 11.03 -7.95
CA GLU A 11 -9.30 10.70 -7.49
C GLU A 11 -9.29 9.70 -6.32
N ILE A 12 -8.50 8.62 -6.45
CA ILE A 12 -8.37 7.63 -5.37
C ILE A 12 -7.74 8.25 -4.11
N GLU A 13 -6.75 9.11 -4.25
CA GLU A 13 -6.17 9.82 -3.11
C GLU A 13 -7.16 10.77 -2.43
N GLY A 14 -8.01 11.44 -3.20
CA GLY A 14 -9.14 12.22 -2.71
C GLY A 14 -10.13 11.38 -1.92
N ALA A 15 -10.56 10.24 -2.48
CA ALA A 15 -11.46 9.29 -1.82
C ALA A 15 -10.88 8.75 -0.51
N ILE A 16 -9.60 8.39 -0.48
CA ILE A 16 -8.94 7.93 0.74
C ILE A 16 -8.93 9.04 1.79
N LYS A 17 -8.58 10.28 1.44
CA LYS A 17 -8.59 11.41 2.40
C LYS A 17 -9.97 11.63 3.00
N LEU A 18 -11.03 11.56 2.18
CA LEU A 18 -12.42 11.67 2.62
C LEU A 18 -12.78 10.56 3.61
N VAL A 19 -12.56 9.29 3.24
CA VAL A 19 -12.87 8.13 4.07
C VAL A 19 -12.07 8.14 5.37
N GLU A 20 -10.79 8.51 5.34
CA GLU A 20 -9.99 8.66 6.55
C GLU A 20 -10.52 9.77 7.46
N SER A 21 -10.98 10.90 6.91
CA SER A 21 -11.59 11.99 7.68
C SER A 21 -12.85 11.52 8.41
N ASP A 22 -13.75 10.86 7.68
CA ASP A 22 -14.96 10.28 8.25
C ASP A 22 -14.66 9.22 9.29
N LEU A 23 -13.70 8.33 9.01
CA LEU A 23 -13.29 7.29 9.94
C LEU A 23 -12.73 7.89 11.24
N ARG A 24 -11.89 8.94 11.16
CA ARG A 24 -11.42 9.67 12.34
C ARG A 24 -12.58 10.27 13.14
N ARG A 25 -13.58 10.85 12.48
CA ARG A 25 -14.79 11.37 13.13
C ARG A 25 -15.55 10.25 13.84
N TYR A 26 -15.82 9.14 13.15
CA TYR A 26 -16.55 8.02 13.73
C TYR A 26 -15.83 7.39 14.91
N ILE A 27 -14.50 7.25 14.85
CA ILE A 27 -13.67 6.82 15.99
C ILE A 27 -13.83 7.79 17.16
N SER A 28 -13.71 9.09 16.91
CA SER A 28 -13.77 10.12 17.96
C SER A 28 -15.14 10.22 18.64
N THR A 29 -16.20 9.83 17.92
CA THR A 29 -17.58 9.80 18.42
C THR A 29 -18.05 8.39 18.78
N GLU A 30 -17.15 7.41 18.85
CA GLU A 30 -17.41 6.04 19.30
C GLU A 30 -18.52 5.31 18.50
N GLN A 31 -18.62 5.59 17.20
CA GLN A 31 -19.60 4.96 16.29
C GLN A 31 -19.07 3.65 15.70
N GLU A 32 -18.89 2.61 16.53
CA GLU A 32 -18.20 1.35 16.17
C GLU A 32 -18.70 0.68 14.88
N SER A 33 -20.01 0.64 14.65
CA SER A 33 -20.58 0.06 13.42
C SER A 33 -20.10 0.79 12.16
N LYS A 34 -19.94 2.12 12.22
CA LYS A 34 -19.41 2.92 11.11
C LYS A 34 -17.90 2.76 11.00
N VAL A 35 -17.18 2.73 12.13
CA VAL A 35 -15.73 2.46 12.16
C VAL A 35 -15.40 1.15 11.44
N TYR A 36 -16.15 0.09 11.74
CA TYR A 36 -15.99 -1.21 11.11
C TYR A 36 -16.15 -1.14 9.58
N LYS A 37 -17.26 -0.57 9.10
CA LYS A 37 -17.58 -0.47 7.66
C LYS A 37 -16.57 0.41 6.92
N TYR A 38 -16.27 1.59 7.45
CA TYR A 38 -15.35 2.54 6.82
C TYR A 38 -13.90 2.03 6.82
N THR A 39 -13.51 1.20 7.79
CA THR A 39 -12.20 0.52 7.75
C THR A 39 -12.11 -0.45 6.57
N LYS A 40 -13.19 -1.17 6.24
CA LYS A 40 -13.23 -2.09 5.08
C LYS A 40 -13.16 -1.31 3.76
N ILE A 41 -13.90 -0.21 3.67
CA ILE A 41 -13.83 0.71 2.52
C ILE A 41 -12.41 1.28 2.36
N LEU A 42 -11.79 1.74 3.45
CA LEU A 42 -10.42 2.24 3.40
C LEU A 42 -9.42 1.17 2.94
N SER A 43 -9.57 -0.06 3.43
CA SER A 43 -8.71 -1.20 3.03
C SER A 43 -8.82 -1.52 1.54
N TYR A 44 -10.04 -1.49 1.01
CA TYR A 44 -10.29 -1.60 -0.42
C TYR A 44 -9.61 -0.46 -1.20
N LEU A 45 -9.81 0.79 -0.79
CA LEU A 45 -9.24 1.97 -1.47
C LEU A 45 -7.71 1.99 -1.45
N VAL A 46 -7.05 1.57 -0.36
CA VAL A 46 -5.58 1.47 -0.29
C VAL A 46 -5.03 0.50 -1.33
N THR A 47 -5.79 -0.56 -1.65
CA THR A 47 -5.38 -1.52 -2.67
C THR A 47 -5.68 -1.01 -4.08
N CYS A 48 -6.82 -0.33 -4.29
CA CYS A 48 -7.07 0.39 -5.55
C CYS A 48 -5.97 1.41 -5.83
N TRP A 49 -5.50 2.12 -4.80
CA TRP A 49 -4.37 3.03 -4.90
C TRP A 49 -3.11 2.29 -5.38
N SER A 50 -2.80 1.12 -4.81
CA SER A 50 -1.64 0.31 -5.22
C SER A 50 -1.72 -0.12 -6.70
N GLU A 51 -2.92 -0.49 -7.15
CA GLU A 51 -3.18 -0.90 -8.53
C GLU A 51 -3.03 0.27 -9.51
N VAL A 52 -3.61 1.43 -9.21
CA VAL A 52 -3.44 2.62 -10.06
C VAL A 52 -2.00 3.13 -10.02
N ARG A 53 -1.32 3.00 -8.88
CA ARG A 53 0.08 3.42 -8.72
C ARG A 53 1.03 2.63 -9.62
N ILE A 54 0.89 1.29 -9.70
CA ILE A 54 1.73 0.49 -10.60
C ILE A 54 1.41 0.79 -12.07
N LEU A 55 0.16 1.07 -12.41
CA LEU A 55 -0.22 1.48 -13.77
C LEU A 55 0.39 2.84 -14.13
N LYS A 56 0.35 3.81 -13.22
CA LYS A 56 1.04 5.10 -13.42
C LYS A 56 2.53 4.89 -13.70
N LEU A 57 3.23 4.09 -12.90
CA LEU A 57 4.66 3.79 -13.10
C LEU A 57 4.91 3.10 -14.44
N THR A 58 4.08 2.12 -14.79
CA THR A 58 4.22 1.34 -16.02
C THR A 58 4.10 2.21 -17.28
N TYR A 59 3.24 3.22 -17.24
CA TYR A 59 3.02 4.12 -18.38
C TYR A 59 3.80 5.43 -18.31
N GLU A 60 4.70 5.60 -17.34
CA GLU A 60 5.53 6.79 -17.23
C GLU A 60 6.43 6.95 -18.47
N ASP A 61 6.65 8.20 -18.89
CA ASP A 61 7.34 8.49 -20.14
C ASP A 61 8.78 7.93 -20.09
N ASN A 62 9.15 7.19 -21.14
CA ASN A 62 10.43 6.47 -21.25
C ASN A 62 10.70 5.41 -20.17
N ALA A 63 9.71 5.07 -19.33
CA ALA A 63 9.91 4.08 -18.28
C ALA A 63 10.07 2.66 -18.82
N PHE A 64 9.13 2.26 -19.68
CA PHE A 64 9.06 0.93 -20.25
C PHE A 64 8.69 1.00 -21.74
N THR A 65 9.21 0.07 -22.53
CA THR A 65 8.82 -0.11 -23.93
C THR A 65 7.43 -0.75 -24.02
N GLN A 66 6.81 -0.72 -25.21
CA GLN A 66 5.48 -1.33 -25.37
C GLN A 66 5.46 -2.84 -25.09
N SER A 67 6.54 -3.56 -25.41
CA SER A 67 6.64 -4.99 -25.09
C SER A 67 6.79 -5.21 -23.58
N GLU A 68 7.60 -4.40 -22.89
CA GLU A 68 7.76 -4.43 -21.43
C GLU A 68 6.45 -4.10 -20.70
N ILE A 69 5.73 -3.07 -21.17
CA ILE A 69 4.37 -2.74 -20.69
C ILE A 69 3.45 -3.95 -20.85
N GLY A 70 3.47 -4.61 -22.02
CA GLY A 70 2.69 -5.83 -22.26
C GLY A 70 2.99 -6.94 -21.25
N ILE A 71 4.26 -7.15 -20.92
CA ILE A 71 4.69 -8.13 -19.89
C ILE A 71 4.11 -7.76 -18.52
N ILE A 72 4.21 -6.48 -18.12
CA ILE A 72 3.76 -6.02 -16.79
C ILE A 72 2.23 -6.07 -16.68
N ILE A 73 1.50 -5.59 -17.68
CA ILE A 73 0.04 -5.46 -17.59
C ILE A 73 -0.65 -6.83 -17.66
N ASN A 74 -0.10 -7.75 -18.44
CA ASN A 74 -0.68 -9.08 -18.65
C ASN A 74 -0.25 -10.11 -17.60
N SER A 75 0.59 -9.76 -16.62
CA SER A 75 1.19 -10.72 -15.69
C SER A 75 0.26 -11.27 -14.59
N GLY A 76 -1.04 -11.43 -14.83
CA GLY A 76 -1.96 -11.98 -13.84
C GLY A 76 -2.16 -11.04 -12.64
N THR A 77 -1.80 -11.49 -11.43
CA THR A 77 -2.12 -10.78 -10.17
C THR A 77 -1.36 -9.46 -10.01
N LEU A 78 -1.88 -8.56 -9.17
CA LEU A 78 -1.21 -7.29 -8.87
C LEU A 78 0.22 -7.48 -8.34
N ALA A 79 0.47 -8.52 -7.53
CA ALA A 79 1.81 -8.83 -7.03
C ALA A 79 2.80 -9.13 -8.17
N PHE A 80 2.37 -9.90 -9.18
CA PHE A 80 3.21 -10.17 -10.35
C PHE A 80 3.48 -8.92 -11.18
N LYS A 81 2.53 -7.98 -11.29
CA LYS A 81 2.76 -6.70 -11.98
C LYS A 81 3.89 -5.92 -11.30
N TRP A 82 3.86 -5.83 -9.98
CA TRP A 82 4.92 -5.18 -9.19
C TRP A 82 6.27 -5.90 -9.33
N LYS A 83 6.29 -7.23 -9.26
CA LYS A 83 7.52 -8.03 -9.44
C LYS A 83 8.12 -7.87 -10.84
N ASN A 84 7.29 -7.89 -11.88
CA ASN A 84 7.78 -7.72 -13.26
C ASN A 84 8.27 -6.30 -13.51
N ALA A 85 7.57 -5.28 -12.99
CA ALA A 85 8.06 -3.90 -13.08
C ALA A 85 9.42 -3.74 -12.39
N LEU A 86 9.59 -4.30 -11.18
CA LEU A 86 10.88 -4.31 -10.48
C LEU A 86 11.97 -5.04 -11.28
N LYS A 87 11.68 -6.26 -11.76
CA LYS A 87 12.62 -7.05 -12.56
C LYS A 87 13.09 -6.29 -13.80
N ILE A 88 12.16 -5.73 -14.57
CA ILE A 88 12.49 -5.01 -15.80
C ILE A 88 13.25 -3.72 -15.47
N ALA A 89 12.82 -2.96 -14.46
CA ALA A 89 13.48 -1.73 -14.04
C ALA A 89 14.94 -1.97 -13.60
N VAL A 90 15.20 -3.00 -12.78
CA VAL A 90 16.58 -3.32 -12.36
C VAL A 90 17.42 -3.82 -13.53
N CYS A 91 16.86 -4.63 -14.43
CA CYS A 91 17.58 -5.09 -15.62
C CYS A 91 18.00 -3.91 -16.50
N LYS A 92 17.10 -2.93 -16.71
CA LYS A 92 17.41 -1.72 -17.47
C LYS A 92 18.45 -0.84 -16.77
N ALA A 93 18.29 -0.59 -15.47
CA ALA A 93 19.19 0.26 -14.71
C ALA A 93 20.65 -0.21 -14.78
N TYR A 94 20.87 -1.53 -14.76
CA TYR A 94 22.19 -2.15 -14.76
C TYR A 94 22.60 -2.77 -16.11
N ASN A 95 21.86 -2.47 -17.20
CA ASN A 95 22.12 -2.99 -18.55
C ASN A 95 22.22 -4.54 -18.64
N ILE A 96 21.36 -5.24 -17.93
CA ILE A 96 21.26 -6.71 -17.88
C ILE A 96 20.06 -7.19 -18.69
N ASN A 97 20.20 -8.35 -19.35
CA ASN A 97 19.08 -8.99 -20.04
C ASN A 97 18.11 -9.64 -19.03
N PRO A 98 16.77 -9.45 -19.16
CA PRO A 98 15.78 -9.94 -18.21
C PRO A 98 15.49 -11.45 -18.34
N THR A 99 16.52 -12.29 -18.24
CA THR A 99 16.42 -13.76 -18.25
C THR A 99 15.84 -14.29 -16.93
N VAL A 100 15.69 -15.61 -16.80
CA VAL A 100 15.24 -16.25 -15.54
C VAL A 100 16.28 -16.05 -14.43
N ASP A 101 17.57 -16.09 -14.77
CA ASP A 101 18.69 -15.97 -13.81
C ASP A 101 19.40 -14.61 -13.90
N PHE A 102 18.68 -13.53 -14.18
CA PHE A 102 19.31 -12.19 -14.26
C PHE A 102 19.92 -11.76 -12.91
N VAL A 103 19.43 -12.30 -11.79
CA VAL A 103 19.87 -11.95 -10.43
C VAL A 103 21.33 -12.37 -10.19
N SER A 104 21.82 -13.44 -10.83
CA SER A 104 23.21 -13.87 -10.72
C SER A 104 24.19 -12.91 -11.42
N GLN A 105 23.70 -12.10 -12.37
CA GLN A 105 24.48 -11.13 -13.13
C GLN A 105 24.60 -9.77 -12.41
N LEU A 106 23.80 -9.53 -11.36
CA LEU A 106 23.87 -8.30 -10.57
C LEU A 106 25.11 -8.29 -9.67
N PRO A 107 25.79 -7.13 -9.51
CA PRO A 107 26.79 -6.95 -8.48
C PRO A 107 26.18 -7.16 -7.08
N PHE A 108 27.03 -7.43 -6.08
CA PHE A 108 26.61 -7.80 -4.73
C PHE A 108 25.57 -6.83 -4.12
N THR A 109 25.84 -5.52 -4.16
CA THR A 109 24.96 -4.51 -3.55
C THR A 109 23.61 -4.41 -4.27
N PRO A 110 23.54 -4.18 -5.60
CA PRO A 110 22.29 -4.21 -6.36
C PRO A 110 21.49 -5.51 -6.18
N LYS A 111 22.16 -6.66 -6.14
CA LYS A 111 21.54 -7.96 -5.91
C LYS A 111 20.81 -8.01 -4.57
N ASN A 112 21.48 -7.62 -3.48
CA ASN A 112 20.85 -7.60 -2.15
C ASN A 112 19.69 -6.60 -2.08
N ARG A 113 19.87 -5.40 -2.66
CA ARG A 113 18.80 -4.40 -2.75
C ARG A 113 17.58 -4.93 -3.50
N TYR A 114 17.78 -5.59 -4.65
CA TYR A 114 16.71 -6.22 -5.41
C TYR A 114 15.99 -7.30 -4.60
N LEU A 115 16.73 -8.20 -3.95
CA LEU A 115 16.15 -9.28 -3.15
C LEU A 115 15.30 -8.74 -2.00
N GLU A 116 15.76 -7.69 -1.33
CA GLU A 116 14.99 -7.04 -0.28
C GLU A 116 13.71 -6.38 -0.81
N ILE A 117 13.78 -5.65 -1.93
CA ILE A 117 12.57 -5.06 -2.54
C ILE A 117 11.60 -6.15 -2.98
N HIS A 118 12.11 -7.24 -3.55
CA HIS A 118 11.29 -8.39 -3.93
C HIS A 118 10.63 -9.03 -2.71
N HIS A 119 11.37 -9.23 -1.62
CA HIS A 119 10.83 -9.75 -0.37
C HIS A 119 9.72 -8.83 0.18
N LEU A 120 9.91 -7.50 0.16
CA LEU A 120 8.89 -6.53 0.58
C LEU A 120 7.58 -6.66 -0.22
N ILE A 121 7.67 -6.94 -1.52
CA ILE A 121 6.47 -7.20 -2.35
C ILE A 121 5.74 -8.46 -1.86
N GLU A 122 6.47 -9.52 -1.50
CA GLU A 122 5.89 -10.77 -1.01
C GLU A 122 5.34 -10.67 0.41
N SER A 123 6.05 -10.00 1.31
CA SER A 123 5.70 -9.94 2.73
C SER A 123 4.63 -8.89 3.04
N ASP A 124 4.61 -7.76 2.32
CA ASP A 124 3.79 -6.60 2.69
C ASP A 124 2.67 -6.30 1.68
N LEU A 125 2.96 -6.40 0.38
CA LEU A 125 1.95 -6.13 -0.65
C LEU A 125 1.00 -7.31 -0.85
N LEU A 126 1.52 -8.54 -1.00
CA LEU A 126 0.69 -9.72 -1.29
C LEU A 126 -0.41 -9.97 -0.25
N PRO A 127 -0.16 -9.90 1.08
CA PRO A 127 -1.22 -10.08 2.06
C PRO A 127 -2.30 -8.99 1.98
N SER A 128 -1.93 -7.77 1.62
CA SER A 128 -2.88 -6.66 1.44
C SER A 128 -3.80 -6.90 0.22
N ILE A 129 -3.26 -7.47 -0.86
CA ILE A 129 -4.04 -7.87 -2.04
C ILE A 129 -5.02 -8.97 -1.71
N GLU A 130 -4.58 -10.00 -0.97
CA GLU A 130 -5.46 -11.10 -0.59
C GLU A 130 -6.63 -10.61 0.27
N LEU A 131 -6.36 -9.80 1.29
CA LEU A 131 -7.41 -9.19 2.12
C LEU A 131 -8.38 -8.34 1.29
N ARG A 132 -7.87 -7.55 0.32
CA ARG A 132 -8.73 -6.79 -0.59
C ARG A 132 -9.65 -7.70 -1.39
N ASN A 133 -9.14 -8.80 -1.95
CA ASN A 133 -9.96 -9.70 -2.76
C ASN A 133 -11.13 -10.24 -1.92
N ARG A 134 -10.88 -10.62 -0.66
CA ARG A 134 -11.96 -11.03 0.24
C ARG A 134 -12.99 -9.90 0.44
N ILE A 135 -12.55 -8.67 0.72
CA ILE A 135 -13.45 -7.51 0.90
C ILE A 135 -14.27 -7.22 -0.37
N ALA A 136 -13.64 -7.23 -1.54
CA ALA A 136 -14.28 -6.97 -2.82
C ALA A 136 -15.35 -8.02 -3.16
N HIS A 137 -15.15 -9.27 -2.75
CA HIS A 137 -16.13 -10.35 -2.88
C HIS A 137 -17.19 -10.38 -1.76
N GLY A 138 -17.31 -9.32 -0.95
CA GLY A 138 -18.32 -9.23 0.10
C GLY A 138 -18.00 -10.01 1.38
N GLN A 139 -16.81 -10.61 1.49
CA GLN A 139 -16.36 -11.39 2.65
C GLN A 139 -15.89 -10.49 3.79
N TRP A 140 -16.76 -9.60 4.27
CA TRP A 140 -16.37 -8.51 5.18
C TRP A 140 -16.17 -8.99 6.62
N LYS A 141 -17.00 -9.95 7.06
CA LYS A 141 -17.00 -10.48 8.44
C LYS A 141 -16.27 -11.81 8.58
N TYR A 142 -16.40 -12.69 7.58
CA TYR A 142 -15.77 -14.00 7.53
C TYR A 142 -15.11 -14.14 6.16
N ALA A 143 -13.80 -14.40 6.16
CA ALA A 143 -13.10 -14.82 4.95
C ALA A 143 -13.29 -16.32 4.78
N PHE A 144 -13.38 -16.76 3.53
CA PHE A 144 -13.53 -18.15 3.15
C PHE A 144 -12.27 -18.67 2.45
N THR A 145 -12.10 -20.00 2.44
CA THR A 145 -11.13 -20.70 1.61
C THR A 145 -11.39 -20.44 0.12
N THR A 146 -10.42 -20.73 -0.74
CA THR A 146 -10.53 -20.48 -2.19
C THR A 146 -11.68 -21.26 -2.84
N ASP A 147 -11.98 -22.46 -2.36
CA ASP A 147 -13.12 -23.28 -2.78
C ASP A 147 -14.46 -22.86 -2.15
N LEU A 148 -14.46 -21.82 -1.30
CA LEU A 148 -15.61 -21.28 -0.58
C LEU A 148 -16.32 -22.25 0.38
N LYS A 149 -15.73 -23.41 0.67
CA LYS A 149 -16.37 -24.43 1.51
C LYS A 149 -16.23 -24.18 3.00
N ASN A 150 -15.15 -23.52 3.43
CA ASN A 150 -14.83 -23.33 4.84
C ASN A 150 -14.45 -21.88 5.14
N ALA A 151 -14.68 -21.46 6.38
CA ALA A 151 -14.15 -20.20 6.86
C ALA A 151 -12.61 -20.31 7.02
N ASN A 152 -11.88 -19.36 6.47
CA ASN A 152 -10.45 -19.20 6.72
C ASN A 152 -10.26 -18.34 7.99
N THR A 153 -9.93 -19.00 9.10
CA THR A 153 -9.80 -18.36 10.42
C THR A 153 -8.66 -17.35 10.47
N GLN A 154 -7.52 -17.65 9.82
CA GLN A 154 -6.37 -16.75 9.74
C GLN A 154 -6.71 -15.46 8.99
N LEU A 155 -7.25 -15.56 7.78
CA LEU A 155 -7.67 -14.40 6.98
C LEU A 155 -8.78 -13.61 7.68
N THR A 156 -9.72 -14.30 8.33
CA THR A 156 -10.77 -13.66 9.13
C THR A 156 -10.15 -12.87 10.29
N GLY A 157 -9.15 -13.43 10.98
CA GLY A 157 -8.41 -12.73 12.02
C GLY A 157 -7.71 -11.48 11.50
N GLN A 158 -7.01 -11.59 10.36
CA GLN A 158 -6.36 -10.45 9.71
C GLN A 158 -7.36 -9.36 9.31
N LEU A 159 -8.50 -9.72 8.72
CA LEU A 159 -9.59 -8.78 8.40
C LEU A 159 -10.10 -8.04 9.64
N ARG A 160 -10.20 -8.72 10.80
CA ARG A 160 -10.66 -8.09 12.05
C ARG A 160 -9.64 -7.13 12.65
N GLN A 161 -8.35 -7.41 12.44
CA GLN A 161 -7.26 -6.60 12.99
C GLN A 161 -6.91 -5.36 12.14
N GLU A 162 -7.47 -5.23 10.95
CA GLU A 162 -7.38 -4.02 10.11
C GLU A 162 -7.94 -2.80 10.86
N ASN A 163 -7.23 -1.69 10.77
CA ASN A 163 -7.65 -0.41 11.35
C ASN A 163 -6.99 0.75 10.59
N ILE A 164 -7.46 1.98 10.83
CA ILE A 164 -6.98 3.17 10.13
C ILE A 164 -5.46 3.37 10.24
N VAL A 165 -4.85 3.08 11.40
CA VAL A 165 -3.42 3.28 11.63
C VAL A 165 -2.61 2.31 10.77
N LYS A 166 -2.96 1.01 10.81
CA LYS A 166 -2.31 -0.01 9.99
C LYS A 166 -2.44 0.31 8.51
N LEU A 167 -3.62 0.70 8.06
CA LEU A 167 -3.90 1.03 6.66
C LEU A 167 -3.10 2.23 6.15
N GLN A 168 -2.98 3.28 6.98
CA GLN A 168 -2.14 4.43 6.65
C GLN A 168 -0.66 4.06 6.54
N LEU A 169 -0.16 3.22 7.46
CA LEU A 169 1.22 2.73 7.44
C LEU A 169 1.47 1.85 6.21
N LYS A 170 0.58 0.89 5.92
CA LYS A 170 0.66 0.06 4.70
C LYS A 170 0.72 0.90 3.43
N ARG A 171 -0.13 1.93 3.29
CA ARG A 171 -0.06 2.83 2.13
C ARG A 171 1.30 3.55 2.05
N LYS A 172 1.86 4.00 3.18
CA LYS A 172 3.20 4.62 3.20
C LYS A 172 4.31 3.64 2.80
N LEU A 173 4.22 2.38 3.23
CA LEU A 173 5.13 1.31 2.78
C LEU A 173 5.08 1.15 1.26
N LEU A 174 3.88 1.02 0.70
CA LEU A 174 3.67 0.89 -0.74
C LEU A 174 4.11 2.15 -1.51
N THR A 175 4.03 3.33 -0.87
CA THR A 175 4.56 4.57 -1.44
C THR A 175 6.08 4.53 -1.53
N GLY A 176 6.77 4.12 -0.47
CA GLY A 176 8.23 3.93 -0.48
C GLY A 176 8.67 2.90 -1.54
N LEU A 177 7.97 1.76 -1.62
CA LEU A 177 8.19 0.76 -2.67
C LEU A 177 8.03 1.36 -4.08
N SER A 178 7.01 2.19 -4.29
CA SER A 178 6.80 2.86 -5.58
C SER A 178 7.93 3.83 -5.94
N PHE A 179 8.54 4.48 -4.95
CA PHE A 179 9.69 5.36 -5.18
C PHE A 179 10.93 4.56 -5.55
N LEU A 180 11.23 3.45 -4.85
CA LEU A 180 12.37 2.59 -5.20
C LEU A 180 12.31 2.09 -6.64
N ILE A 181 11.12 1.66 -7.10
CA ILE A 181 10.95 1.22 -8.50
C ILE A 181 11.04 2.40 -9.46
N HIS A 182 10.45 3.55 -9.12
CA HIS A 182 10.59 4.76 -9.93
C HIS A 182 12.05 5.17 -10.10
N ASP A 183 12.85 5.16 -9.04
CA ASP A 183 14.25 5.55 -9.10
C ASP A 183 15.06 4.60 -10.01
N LEU A 184 14.79 3.29 -9.96
CA LEU A 184 15.37 2.31 -10.90
C LEU A 184 14.98 2.58 -12.34
N ILE A 185 13.72 2.94 -12.58
CA ILE A 185 13.22 3.31 -13.91
C ILE A 185 13.99 4.52 -14.45
N ILE A 186 14.29 5.51 -13.60
CA ILE A 186 15.04 6.70 -14.01
C ILE A 186 16.50 6.37 -14.34
N SER A 187 17.24 5.75 -13.41
CA SER A 187 18.63 5.31 -13.62
C SER A 187 19.21 4.62 -12.38
N GLU A 188 20.28 3.84 -12.56
CA GLU A 188 21.14 3.35 -11.48
C GLU A 188 21.59 4.49 -10.54
N ALA A 189 22.08 5.61 -11.09
CA ALA A 189 22.57 6.73 -10.29
C ALA A 189 21.47 7.38 -9.41
N THR A 190 20.24 7.45 -9.92
CA THR A 190 19.10 7.98 -9.14
C THR A 190 18.71 7.00 -8.04
N PHE A 191 18.63 5.72 -8.37
CA PHE A 191 18.36 4.66 -7.39
C PHE A 191 19.39 4.65 -6.28
N ASP A 192 20.69 4.65 -6.60
CA ASP A 192 21.75 4.57 -5.60
C ASP A 192 21.78 5.78 -4.66
N ARG A 193 21.54 6.98 -5.20
CA ARG A 193 21.47 8.21 -4.40
C ARG A 193 20.31 8.18 -3.40
N ASP A 194 19.13 7.74 -3.85
CA ASP A 194 17.89 7.89 -3.08
C ASP A 194 17.46 6.60 -2.34
N PHE A 195 18.15 5.47 -2.57
CA PHE A 195 17.82 4.15 -2.01
C PHE A 195 17.66 4.21 -0.50
N ASP A 196 18.67 4.68 0.23
CA ASP A 196 18.67 4.64 1.70
C ASP A 196 17.54 5.49 2.29
N LYS A 197 17.22 6.63 1.66
CA LYS A 197 16.11 7.50 2.06
C LYS A 197 14.77 6.78 1.88
N ASN A 198 14.55 6.18 0.71
CA ASN A 198 13.29 5.50 0.40
C ASN A 198 13.13 4.19 1.18
N TYR A 199 14.22 3.45 1.37
CA TYR A 199 14.25 2.23 2.18
C TYR A 199 14.05 2.52 3.67
N LYS A 200 14.64 3.60 4.19
CA LYS A 200 14.39 4.06 5.57
C LYS A 200 12.92 4.40 5.81
N LEU A 201 12.25 5.02 4.85
CA LEU A 201 10.80 5.27 4.92
C LEU A 201 10.04 3.94 5.07
N ILE A 202 10.41 2.91 4.33
CA ILE A 202 9.79 1.58 4.43
C ILE A 202 10.01 1.01 5.84
N GLU A 203 11.27 0.91 6.26
CA GLU A 203 11.65 0.32 7.54
C GLU A 203 11.01 1.03 8.75
N GLU A 204 10.94 2.36 8.74
CA GLU A 204 10.26 3.13 9.78
C GLU A 204 8.77 2.79 9.86
N ASN A 205 8.09 2.66 8.71
CA ASN A 205 6.67 2.33 8.69
C ASN A 205 6.42 0.86 9.08
N LYS A 206 7.33 -0.08 8.77
CA LYS A 206 7.26 -1.47 9.25
C LYS A 206 7.39 -1.53 10.76
N ARG A 207 8.42 -0.88 11.33
CA ARG A 207 8.57 -0.78 12.79
C ARG A 207 7.33 -0.16 13.45
N ASN A 208 6.77 0.89 12.85
CA ASN A 208 5.54 1.51 13.37
C ASN A 208 4.31 0.61 13.28
N LEU A 209 4.25 -0.32 12.32
CA LEU A 209 3.14 -1.27 12.20
C LEU A 209 3.06 -2.20 13.41
N HIS A 210 4.22 -2.55 14.00
CA HIS A 210 4.31 -3.36 15.21
C HIS A 210 4.16 -2.54 16.49
N LYS A 211 4.65 -1.29 16.51
CA LYS A 211 4.67 -0.45 17.71
C LYS A 211 3.38 0.33 17.97
N ARG A 212 2.63 0.70 16.94
CA ARG A 212 1.46 1.56 17.11
C ARG A 212 0.25 0.76 17.54
N ASP A 213 -0.13 0.93 18.79
CA ASP A 213 -1.37 0.39 19.34
C ASP A 213 -2.59 1.21 18.89
N TYR A 214 -3.58 0.50 18.33
CA TYR A 214 -4.83 1.11 17.86
C TYR A 214 -5.70 1.56 19.04
N THR A 215 -5.66 0.87 20.17
CA THR A 215 -6.47 1.21 21.35
C THR A 215 -6.05 2.57 21.90
N SER A 216 -4.75 2.79 22.10
CA SER A 216 -4.17 4.07 22.50
C SER A 216 -4.51 5.19 21.50
N TYR A 217 -4.44 4.92 20.19
CA TYR A 217 -4.85 5.88 19.17
C TYR A 217 -6.33 6.26 19.31
N LYS A 218 -7.22 5.27 19.47
CA LYS A 218 -8.66 5.49 19.66
C LYS A 218 -8.94 6.34 20.90
N THR A 219 -8.35 6.00 22.04
CA THR A 219 -8.52 6.75 23.30
C THR A 219 -8.13 8.22 23.12
N LYS A 220 -6.97 8.50 22.52
CA LYS A 220 -6.51 9.87 22.25
C LYS A 220 -7.47 10.66 21.36
N MET A 221 -8.07 10.01 20.36
CA MET A 221 -9.05 10.64 19.46
C MET A 221 -10.34 11.00 20.20
N VAL A 222 -10.86 10.10 21.03
CA VAL A 222 -12.06 10.33 21.85
C VAL A 222 -11.82 11.46 22.84
N GLU A 223 -10.73 11.41 23.61
CA GLU A 223 -10.40 12.47 24.57
C GLU A 223 -10.26 13.84 23.90
N LYS A 224 -9.60 13.89 22.73
CA LYS A 224 -9.46 15.14 21.96
C LYS A 224 -10.82 15.71 21.58
N TYR A 225 -11.77 14.86 21.19
CA TYR A 225 -13.12 15.28 20.83
C TYR A 225 -13.90 15.78 22.06
N GLN A 226 -13.80 15.10 23.19
CA GLN A 226 -14.46 15.53 24.44
C GLN A 226 -13.92 16.88 24.93
N ARG A 227 -12.59 17.09 24.93
CA ARG A 227 -11.99 18.40 25.24
C ARG A 227 -12.52 19.50 24.32
N GLY A 228 -12.65 19.22 23.02
CA GLY A 228 -13.22 20.16 22.06
C GLY A 228 -14.69 20.49 22.34
N LYS A 229 -15.50 19.54 22.82
CA LYS A 229 -16.89 19.77 23.23
C LYS A 229 -16.99 20.65 24.47
N LEU A 230 -16.15 20.41 25.48
CA LEU A 230 -16.13 21.19 26.72
C LEU A 230 -15.80 22.65 26.44
N LYS A 231 -14.72 22.91 25.69
CA LYS A 231 -14.31 24.27 25.31
C LYS A 231 -15.39 25.04 24.54
N LYS A 232 -16.16 24.36 23.67
CA LYS A 232 -17.28 24.99 22.97
C LYS A 232 -18.42 25.38 23.89
N LYS A 233 -18.69 24.59 24.93
CA LYS A 233 -19.72 24.92 25.94
C LYS A 233 -19.29 26.11 26.79
N GLU A 234 -18.04 26.14 27.23
CA GLU A 234 -17.46 27.26 27.99
C GLU A 234 -17.56 28.58 27.21
N ASN A 235 -17.21 28.57 25.93
CA ASN A 235 -17.31 29.76 25.07
C ASN A 235 -18.75 30.22 24.75
N LEU A 236 -19.75 29.37 24.97
CA LEU A 236 -21.18 29.73 24.79
C LEU A 236 -21.80 30.26 26.07
N GLN A 237 -21.13 30.08 27.21
CA GLN A 237 -21.57 30.51 28.55
C GLN A 237 -20.85 31.77 29.04
N ALA A 238 -19.82 32.23 28.32
CA ALA A 238 -19.08 33.48 28.53
C ALA A 238 -19.56 34.55 27.54
#